data_AF-A0A2X1K2K8-F1
#
_entry.id   AF-A0A2X1K2K8-F1
#
_cell.length_a   1.000
_cell.length_b   1.000
_cell.length_c   1.000
_cell.angle_alpha   90.00
_cell.angle_beta   90.00
_cell.angle_gamma   90.00
#
_symmetry.space_group_name_H-M   'P 1'
#
loop_
_entity.id
_entity.type
_entity.pdbx_description
1 polymer ?
#
loop_
_entity_poly.entity_id
_entity_poly.type
_entity_poly.pdbx_seq_one_letter_code
_entity_poly.pdbx_strand_id
1 'polypeptide(L)'
;MFQLSVQDIHPGEKAGDKEEAIRQVAAALVQAGNVAEGYVNGMLAREQQTSTFLGNGIAIPHGTTDTRDPGAENRRSGISVSRKASPGVTVR
;
A
#
# COMPACT_ATOMS: atom_id res chain seq x y z
N MET A 1 2.26 -4.77 19.61
CA MET A 1 3.44 -5.20 18.84
C MET A 1 3.01 -5.32 17.39
N PHE A 2 3.77 -4.76 16.44
CA PHE A 2 3.49 -4.95 15.01
C PHE A 2 3.78 -6.40 14.66
N GLN A 3 2.89 -7.03 13.91
CA GLN A 3 2.98 -8.43 13.55
C GLN A 3 3.03 -8.50 12.03
N LEU A 4 4.17 -8.91 11.49
CA LEU A 4 4.35 -9.21 10.08
C LEU A 4 4.28 -10.73 9.93
N SER A 5 3.35 -11.21 9.14
CA SER A 5 3.23 -12.62 8.78
C SER A 5 3.63 -12.83 7.31
N VAL A 6 3.91 -14.08 6.94
CA VAL A 6 4.27 -14.41 5.55
C VAL A 6 3.13 -14.05 4.59
N GLN A 7 1.86 -14.10 5.05
CA GLN A 7 0.72 -13.76 4.21
C GLN A 7 0.61 -12.26 3.88
N ASP A 8 1.36 -11.40 4.58
CA ASP A 8 1.43 -9.97 4.32
C ASP A 8 2.51 -9.62 3.28
N ILE A 9 3.27 -10.61 2.80
CA ILE A 9 4.35 -10.44 1.83
C ILE A 9 3.87 -10.96 0.47
N HIS A 10 3.86 -10.09 -0.54
CA HIS A 10 3.35 -10.41 -1.88
C HIS A 10 4.48 -10.33 -2.93
N PRO A 11 5.36 -11.35 -2.99
CA PRO A 11 6.49 -11.34 -3.91
C PRO A 11 6.03 -11.62 -5.35
N GLY A 12 6.67 -10.96 -6.32
CA GLY A 12 6.45 -11.23 -7.75
C GLY A 12 5.26 -10.50 -8.36
N GLU A 13 4.56 -9.67 -7.59
CA GLU A 13 3.50 -8.80 -8.08
C GLU A 13 3.99 -7.87 -9.20
N LYS A 14 3.10 -7.63 -10.17
CA LYS A 14 3.35 -6.78 -11.32
C LYS A 14 2.32 -5.68 -11.33
N ALA A 15 2.80 -4.45 -11.42
CA ALA A 15 1.99 -3.28 -11.69
C ALA A 15 2.54 -2.59 -12.93
N GLY A 16 1.65 -2.18 -13.83
CA GLY A 16 1.95 -1.41 -15.03
C GLY A 16 2.33 0.03 -14.72
N ASP A 17 1.83 0.58 -13.60
CA ASP A 17 2.17 1.90 -13.11
C ASP A 17 2.14 1.99 -11.57
N LYS A 18 2.36 3.20 -11.05
CA LYS A 18 2.36 3.48 -9.61
C LYS A 18 1.00 3.37 -8.97
N GLU A 19 -0.06 3.81 -9.66
CA GLU A 19 -1.41 3.76 -9.10
C GLU A 19 -1.89 2.32 -8.94
N GLU A 20 -1.59 1.46 -9.91
CA GLU A 20 -1.88 0.05 -9.83
C GLU A 20 -1.14 -0.61 -8.67
N ALA A 21 0.14 -0.30 -8.46
CA ALA A 21 0.89 -0.80 -7.30
C ALA A 21 0.27 -0.35 -5.96
N ILE A 22 -0.19 0.90 -5.87
CA ILE A 22 -0.88 1.43 -4.68
C ILE A 22 -2.20 0.70 -4.45
N ARG A 23 -2.99 0.46 -5.51
CA ARG A 23 -4.26 -0.27 -5.43
C ARG A 23 -4.05 -1.72 -4.99
N GLN A 24 -3.00 -2.39 -5.48
CA GLN A 24 -2.64 -3.75 -5.05
C GLN A 24 -2.29 -3.80 -3.56
N VAL A 25 -1.44 -2.88 -3.08
CA VAL A 25 -1.10 -2.76 -1.65
C VAL A 25 -2.35 -2.46 -0.81
N ALA A 26 -3.20 -1.53 -1.24
CA ALA A 26 -4.43 -1.21 -0.54
C ALA A 26 -5.38 -2.41 -0.45
N ALA A 27 -5.54 -3.16 -1.55
CA ALA A 27 -6.36 -4.37 -1.58
C ALA A 27 -5.84 -5.44 -0.61
N ALA A 28 -4.53 -5.66 -0.55
CA ALA A 28 -3.92 -6.57 0.43
C ALA A 28 -4.20 -6.14 1.88
N LEU A 29 -4.11 -4.83 2.17
CA LEU A 29 -4.44 -4.30 3.50
C LEU A 29 -5.92 -4.49 3.86
N VAL A 30 -6.83 -4.31 2.89
CA VAL A 30 -8.28 -4.55 3.08
C VAL A 30 -8.55 -6.04 3.31
N GLN A 31 -7.95 -6.93 2.52
CA GLN A 31 -8.11 -8.38 2.64
C GLN A 31 -7.58 -8.91 3.98
N ALA A 32 -6.47 -8.35 4.47
CA ALA A 32 -5.95 -8.64 5.81
C ALA A 32 -6.81 -8.04 6.94
N GLY A 33 -7.84 -7.26 6.59
CA GLY A 33 -8.74 -6.61 7.53
C GLY A 33 -8.13 -5.41 8.24
N ASN A 34 -7.00 -4.88 7.76
CA ASN A 34 -6.22 -3.83 8.42
C ASN A 34 -6.81 -2.42 8.20
N VAL A 35 -7.50 -2.23 7.07
CA VAL A 35 -8.09 -0.95 6.64
C VAL A 35 -9.43 -1.17 5.95
N ALA A 36 -10.25 -0.13 5.85
CA ALA A 36 -11.51 -0.15 5.11
C ALA A 36 -11.30 0.01 3.58
N GLU A 37 -12.29 -0.39 2.77
CA GLU A 37 -12.22 -0.33 1.30
C GLU A 37 -11.86 1.06 0.75
N GLY A 38 -12.32 2.13 1.41
CA GLY A 38 -12.03 3.52 1.01
C GLY A 38 -10.59 3.98 1.23
N TYR A 39 -9.75 3.19 1.93
CA TYR A 39 -8.37 3.59 2.28
C TYR A 39 -7.48 3.84 1.06
N VAL A 40 -7.74 3.15 -0.05
CA VAL A 40 -7.03 3.33 -1.33
C VAL A 40 -7.08 4.78 -1.83
N ASN A 41 -8.20 5.48 -1.62
CA ASN A 41 -8.35 6.87 -2.05
C ASN A 41 -7.41 7.79 -1.27
N GLY A 42 -7.22 7.52 0.01
CA GLY A 42 -6.25 8.23 0.85
C GLY A 42 -4.82 7.99 0.42
N MET A 43 -4.49 6.76 0.06
CA MET A 43 -3.14 6.41 -0.43
C MET A 43 -2.82 7.12 -1.75
N LEU A 44 -3.78 7.13 -2.69
CA LEU A 44 -3.63 7.82 -3.97
C LEU A 44 -3.53 9.34 -3.79
N ALA A 45 -4.38 9.94 -2.94
CA ALA A 45 -4.32 11.37 -2.66
C ALA A 45 -2.99 11.77 -2.02
N ARG A 46 -2.47 10.96 -1.09
CA ARG A 46 -1.16 11.18 -0.46
C ARG A 46 -0.03 11.15 -1.48
N GLU A 47 -0.06 10.18 -2.39
CA GLU A 47 0.94 10.02 -3.44
C GLU A 47 0.93 11.19 -4.45
N GLN A 48 -0.24 11.75 -4.76
CA GLN A 48 -0.36 12.91 -5.64
C GLN A 48 0.25 14.19 -5.03
N GLN A 49 0.21 14.34 -3.71
CA GLN A 49 0.82 15.49 -3.02
C GLN A 49 2.35 15.43 -3.07
N THR A 50 2.91 14.25 -2.83
CA THR A 50 4.36 14.02 -2.84
C THR A 50 4.62 12.53 -3.01
N SER A 51 5.60 12.19 -3.85
CA SER A 51 5.99 10.79 -4.03
C SER A 51 6.35 10.14 -2.69
N THR A 52 5.81 8.94 -2.43
CA THR A 52 6.17 8.14 -1.24
C THR A 52 7.41 7.27 -1.49
N PHE A 53 8.10 7.45 -2.62
CA PHE A 53 9.37 6.82 -2.93
C PHE A 53 10.50 7.33 -2.03
N LEU A 54 11.22 6.42 -1.39
CA LEU A 54 12.31 6.72 -0.46
C LEU A 54 13.70 6.52 -1.08
N GLY A 55 13.79 6.06 -2.33
CA GLY A 55 15.04 5.63 -2.95
C GLY A 55 15.25 4.11 -2.92
N ASN A 56 16.28 3.63 -3.61
CA ASN A 56 16.69 2.21 -3.61
C ASN A 56 15.58 1.20 -3.96
N GLY A 57 14.58 1.61 -4.74
CA GLY A 57 13.46 0.74 -5.10
C GLY A 57 12.43 0.55 -3.99
N ILE A 58 12.45 1.39 -2.94
CA ILE A 58 11.53 1.33 -1.80
C ILE A 58 10.55 2.50 -1.89
N ALA A 59 9.26 2.20 -1.76
CA ALA A 59 8.20 3.17 -1.57
C ALA A 59 7.32 2.74 -0.39
N ILE A 60 6.75 3.70 0.34
CA ILE A 60 5.85 3.42 1.47
C ILE A 60 4.51 4.12 1.18
N PRO A 61 3.67 3.55 0.28
CA PRO A 61 2.37 4.13 0.02
C PRO A 61 1.49 3.99 1.27
N HIS A 62 0.92 5.10 1.72
CA HIS A 62 0.13 5.19 2.95
C HIS A 62 -0.99 6.21 2.80
N GLY A 63 -2.12 5.98 3.48
CA GLY A 63 -3.25 6.90 3.46
C GLY A 63 -3.01 8.18 4.27
N THR A 64 -3.87 9.18 4.09
CA THR A 64 -3.88 10.39 4.92
C THR A 64 -4.59 10.14 6.25
N THR A 65 -4.35 11.00 7.25
CA THR A 65 -5.12 11.01 8.51
C THR A 65 -6.62 11.16 8.29
N ASP A 66 -7.03 11.87 7.24
CA ASP A 66 -8.43 12.19 6.96
C ASP A 66 -9.22 11.01 6.37
N THR A 67 -8.51 10.04 5.79
CA THR A 67 -9.10 8.77 5.33
C THR A 67 -9.15 7.69 6.42
N ARG A 68 -8.79 8.03 7.66
CA ARG A 68 -9.03 7.15 8.80
C ARG A 68 -10.50 7.23 9.17
N ASP A 69 -11.25 6.18 8.84
CA ASP A 69 -12.59 5.98 9.42
C ASP A 69 -12.44 5.67 10.93
N PRO A 70 -12.94 6.53 11.82
CA PRO A 70 -12.88 6.33 13.26
C PRO A 70 -13.69 5.10 13.74
N GLY A 71 -14.58 4.52 12.92
CA GLY A 71 -15.43 3.37 13.23
C GLY A 71 -14.89 1.99 12.85
N ALA A 72 -13.76 1.88 12.13
CA ALA A 72 -13.23 0.58 11.72
C ALA A 72 -12.65 -0.20 12.93
N GLU A 73 -13.34 -1.27 13.32
CA GLU A 73 -13.11 -2.08 14.54
C GLU A 73 -11.85 -2.97 14.47
N ASN A 74 -11.33 -3.26 13.27
CA ASN A 74 -10.18 -4.15 13.07
C ASN A 74 -8.92 -3.40 12.58
N ARG A 75 -8.57 -2.26 13.18
CA ARG A 75 -7.36 -1.51 12.84
C ARG A 75 -6.09 -2.21 13.33
N ARG A 76 -5.57 -3.16 12.54
CA ARG A 76 -4.19 -3.62 12.67
C ARG A 76 -3.31 -2.86 11.72
N SER A 77 -2.13 -2.48 12.19
CA SER A 77 -1.10 -1.95 11.31
C SER A 77 -0.54 -3.10 10.47
N GLY A 78 -0.88 -3.12 9.19
CA GLY A 78 -0.34 -4.06 8.21
C GLY A 78 0.73 -3.42 7.35
N ILE A 79 1.68 -4.22 6.89
CA ILE A 79 2.67 -3.83 5.90
C ILE A 79 2.54 -4.81 4.75
N SER A 80 2.10 -4.35 3.57
CA SER A 80 2.20 -5.14 2.35
C SER A 80 3.46 -4.74 1.60
N VAL A 81 4.29 -5.73 1.28
CA VAL A 81 5.52 -5.54 0.50
C VAL A 81 5.31 -6.14 -0.88
N SER A 82 5.34 -5.28 -1.90
CA SER A 82 5.30 -5.68 -3.30
C SER A 82 6.65 -5.44 -3.95
N ARG A 83 7.26 -6.49 -4.51
CA ARG A 83 8.51 -6.36 -5.30
C ARG A 83 8.15 -6.35 -6.77
N LYS A 84 8.45 -5.23 -7.45
CA LYS A 84 8.26 -5.08 -8.89
C LYS A 84 8.90 -6.23 -9.67
N ALA A 85 8.10 -7.01 -10.39
CA ALA A 85 8.58 -7.98 -11.36
C ALA A 85 8.65 -7.37 -12.77
N SER A 86 9.77 -6.71 -13.11
CA SER A 86 10.43 -6.62 -14.45
C SER A 86 11.33 -5.38 -14.55
N PRO A 87 12.48 -5.42 -15.25
CA PRO A 87 13.25 -4.23 -15.58
C PRO A 87 12.53 -3.48 -16.73
N GLY A 88 11.92 -2.33 -16.47
CA GLY A 88 11.18 -1.58 -17.51
C GLY A 88 10.18 -0.54 -16.98
N VAL A 89 9.33 -0.92 -16.02
CA VAL A 89 8.34 0.02 -15.43
C VAL A 89 8.95 0.86 -14.31
N THR A 90 9.38 2.07 -14.57
CA THR A 90 9.85 2.95 -13.49
C THR A 90 8.65 3.41 -12.65
N VAL A 91 8.35 2.71 -11.56
CA VAL A 91 7.44 3.20 -10.52
C VAL A 91 8.25 4.20 -9.68
N ARG A 92 8.19 5.48 -10.04
CA ARG A 92 8.78 6.60 -9.28
C ARG A 92 7.70 7.59 -8.85
#